data_AF-A0A7S1H3G6-F1
#
_entry.id   AF-A0A7S1H3G6-F1
#
_cell.length_a   1.000
_cell.length_b   1.000
_cell.length_c   1.000
_cell.angle_alpha   90.00
_cell.angle_beta   90.00
_cell.angle_gamma   90.00
#
_symmetry.space_group_name_H-M   'P 1'
#
loop_
_entity.id
_entity.type
_entity.pdbx_description
1 polymer ?
#
loop_
_entity_poly.entity_id
_entity_poly.type
_entity_poly.pdbx_seq_one_letter_code
_entity_poly.pdbx_strand_id
1 'polypeptide(L)'
;RLFVWGVSLSAGGEQVRLDDGPKMVFKGHDGELLDLSISSDNLILTSGTDTYVRLWHPLSGECLGEFSHPHIATSVLFLPTNQQLFLTGCLDGKVRLYDLKPPGGGPPQVVSETDTRGCVTAVAVSNDSLTVVAGLFEGKCMVFELDAERRRIVQGGKSIVSIKSSRGKNAKGHKITGLQYSGGGKKHDLEARLLVMTLDSRVRMYRVADMNLICKYKGHLNKGSITDGRHDTSTQIKASFSPCINFVASGSEDGSLYIWSRTPSRSTALFASLRKDRNTAPYRLPMGPHPPPPTPAGSAPDRPPSAHGKLSSKDAVFLSPTAVAFSNLVELNSRGEGASEGGVALCAVVGL
;
A
#
# COMPACT_ATOMS: atom_id res chain seq x y z
N ARG A 1 -2.56 -4.22 -15.29
CA ARG A 1 -3.55 -3.19 -15.76
C ARG A 1 -4.31 -2.67 -14.53
N LEU A 2 -4.89 -1.46 -14.52
CA LEU A 2 -5.76 -1.05 -13.40
C LEU A 2 -7.22 -1.35 -13.75
N PHE A 3 -7.97 -1.88 -12.79
CA PHE A 3 -9.36 -2.22 -12.95
C PHE A 3 -10.18 -1.59 -11.82
N VAL A 4 -11.37 -1.10 -12.13
CA VAL A 4 -12.28 -0.45 -11.18
C VAL A 4 -13.64 -1.13 -11.26
N TRP A 5 -14.20 -1.53 -10.11
CA TRP A 5 -15.49 -2.21 -10.00
C TRP A 5 -16.48 -1.37 -9.22
N GLY A 6 -17.74 -1.42 -9.64
CA GLY A 6 -18.87 -0.95 -8.85
C GLY A 6 -19.13 -1.90 -7.69
N VAL A 7 -19.36 -1.33 -6.51
CA VAL A 7 -19.79 -2.06 -5.32
C VAL A 7 -21.11 -1.43 -4.85
N SER A 8 -22.13 -2.26 -4.72
CA SER A 8 -23.45 -1.86 -4.22
C SER A 8 -23.78 -2.62 -2.94
N LEU A 9 -24.64 -2.02 -2.12
CA LEU A 9 -25.21 -2.65 -0.93
C LEU A 9 -26.68 -2.98 -1.20
N SER A 10 -27.13 -4.16 -0.77
CA SER A 10 -28.56 -4.51 -0.82
C SER A 10 -29.37 -3.53 0.02
N ALA A 11 -30.66 -3.36 -0.30
CA ALA A 11 -31.59 -2.65 0.57
C ALA A 11 -31.52 -3.26 1.99
N GLY A 12 -31.10 -2.45 2.98
CA GLY A 12 -30.82 -2.90 4.35
C GLY A 12 -29.33 -3.03 4.72
N GLY A 13 -28.40 -2.91 3.78
CA GLY A 13 -26.95 -2.92 4.04
C GLY A 13 -26.34 -4.29 4.38
N GLU A 14 -27.14 -5.36 4.30
CA GLU A 14 -26.73 -6.70 4.74
C GLU A 14 -25.87 -7.47 3.72
N GLN A 15 -25.98 -7.16 2.43
CA GLN A 15 -25.20 -7.82 1.38
C GLN A 15 -24.45 -6.81 0.52
N VAL A 16 -23.14 -7.01 0.39
CA VAL A 16 -22.28 -6.32 -0.59
C VAL A 16 -22.35 -7.10 -1.91
N ARG A 17 -22.63 -6.40 -3.01
CA ARG A 17 -22.60 -6.95 -4.37
C ARG A 17 -21.53 -6.22 -5.18
N LEU A 18 -20.67 -7.00 -5.83
CA LEU A 18 -19.76 -6.53 -6.86
C LEU A 18 -20.48 -6.67 -8.21
N ASP A 19 -20.28 -5.69 -9.08
CA ASP A 19 -20.85 -5.74 -10.42
C ASP A 19 -20.19 -6.85 -11.27
N ASP A 20 -20.94 -7.36 -12.26
CA ASP A 20 -20.50 -8.38 -13.22
C ASP A 20 -19.44 -7.83 -14.19
N GLY A 21 -18.25 -7.54 -13.66
CA GLY A 21 -17.09 -7.02 -14.39
C GLY A 21 -16.69 -5.60 -14.00
N PRO A 22 -15.48 -5.18 -14.40
CA PRO A 22 -14.99 -3.84 -14.10
C PRO A 22 -15.79 -2.78 -14.86
N LYS A 23 -16.15 -1.69 -14.17
CA LYS A 23 -16.68 -0.46 -14.77
C LYS A 23 -15.66 0.20 -15.69
N MET A 24 -14.39 0.14 -15.30
CA MET A 24 -13.29 0.78 -16.01
C MET A 24 -12.03 -0.07 -15.97
N VAL A 25 -11.29 -0.05 -17.08
CA VAL A 25 -9.97 -0.65 -17.22
C VAL A 25 -9.00 0.38 -17.77
N PHE A 26 -8.00 0.76 -16.99
CA PHE A 26 -6.94 1.68 -17.41
C PHE A 26 -5.75 0.89 -17.93
N LYS A 27 -5.33 1.25 -19.15
CA LYS A 27 -4.20 0.65 -19.85
C LYS A 27 -3.15 1.75 -20.05
N GLY A 28 -1.91 1.49 -19.64
CA GLY A 28 -0.81 2.43 -19.82
C GLY A 28 0.48 2.01 -19.11
N HIS A 29 0.37 1.34 -17.95
CA HIS A 29 1.55 0.71 -17.36
C HIS A 29 2.04 -0.48 -18.19
N ASP A 30 3.35 -0.50 -18.45
CA ASP A 30 4.08 -1.59 -19.14
C ASP A 30 4.75 -2.54 -18.14
N GLY A 31 4.12 -2.69 -16.97
CA GLY A 31 4.64 -3.45 -15.85
C GLY A 31 3.56 -3.71 -14.80
N GLU A 32 3.93 -4.48 -13.79
CA GLU A 32 3.04 -4.81 -12.67
C GLU A 32 2.78 -3.54 -11.84
N LEU A 33 1.54 -3.36 -11.42
CA LEU A 33 1.15 -2.25 -10.55
C LEU A 33 1.46 -2.60 -9.09
N LEU A 34 2.20 -1.75 -8.42
CA LEU A 34 2.71 -2.01 -7.08
C LEU A 34 1.87 -1.36 -5.98
N ASP A 35 1.42 -0.13 -6.22
CA ASP A 35 0.65 0.63 -5.26
C ASP A 35 -0.36 1.52 -5.95
N LEU A 36 -1.40 1.90 -5.20
CA LEU A 36 -2.40 2.86 -5.66
C LEU A 36 -2.88 3.75 -4.52
N SER A 37 -3.28 4.97 -4.87
CA SER A 37 -3.88 5.90 -3.92
C SER A 37 -5.00 6.68 -4.61
N ILE A 38 -6.09 6.89 -3.89
CA ILE A 38 -7.23 7.65 -4.37
C ILE A 38 -7.33 8.92 -3.54
N SER A 39 -7.44 10.06 -4.20
CA SER A 39 -7.64 11.36 -3.56
C SER A 39 -9.12 11.59 -3.23
N SER A 40 -9.41 12.63 -2.44
CA SER A 40 -10.80 12.99 -2.12
C SER A 40 -11.59 13.56 -3.32
N ASP A 41 -10.90 14.03 -4.37
CA ASP A 41 -11.50 14.38 -5.66
C ASP A 41 -11.53 13.20 -6.65
N ASN A 42 -11.30 11.99 -6.14
CA ASN A 42 -11.37 10.71 -6.84
C ASN A 42 -10.30 10.45 -7.90
N LEU A 43 -9.29 11.31 -8.03
CA LEU A 43 -8.14 11.00 -8.87
C LEU A 43 -7.41 9.77 -8.33
N ILE A 44 -6.88 8.97 -9.25
CA ILE A 44 -6.18 7.74 -8.90
C ILE A 44 -4.70 7.91 -9.25
N LEU A 45 -3.82 7.71 -8.27
CA LEU A 45 -2.40 7.51 -8.49
C LEU A 45 -2.11 6.01 -8.53
N THR A 46 -1.27 5.60 -9.48
CA THR A 46 -0.73 4.24 -9.54
C THR A 46 0.78 4.28 -9.69
N SER A 47 1.48 3.35 -9.06
CA SER A 47 2.92 3.13 -9.28
C SER A 47 3.17 1.73 -9.83
N GLY A 48 4.19 1.56 -10.67
CA GLY A 48 4.47 0.27 -11.32
C GLY A 48 5.94 -0.09 -11.43
N THR A 49 6.20 -1.35 -11.82
CA THR A 49 7.55 -1.86 -12.13
C THR A 49 8.14 -1.26 -13.39
N ASP A 50 7.33 -0.59 -14.21
CA ASP A 50 7.76 0.16 -15.39
C ASP A 50 8.44 1.49 -15.06
N THR A 51 8.70 1.79 -13.78
CA THR A 51 9.35 3.01 -13.27
C THR A 51 8.51 4.29 -13.38
N TYR A 52 7.25 4.17 -13.77
CA TYR A 52 6.34 5.30 -13.82
C TYR A 52 5.39 5.32 -12.62
N VAL A 53 5.05 6.52 -12.20
CA VAL A 53 3.81 6.81 -11.49
C VAL A 53 2.87 7.47 -12.48
N ARG A 54 1.58 7.12 -12.44
CA ARG A 54 0.56 7.70 -13.32
C ARG A 54 -0.60 8.24 -12.50
N LEU A 55 -1.14 9.37 -12.95
CA LEU A 55 -2.34 10.00 -12.42
C LEU A 55 -3.48 9.79 -13.41
N TRP A 56 -4.62 9.29 -12.92
CA TRP A 56 -5.77 8.93 -13.75
C TRP A 56 -7.00 9.69 -13.32
N HIS A 57 -7.79 10.10 -14.30
CA HIS A 57 -9.16 10.53 -14.05
C HIS A 57 -10.08 9.31 -14.05
N PRO A 58 -10.74 8.99 -12.92
CA PRO A 58 -11.44 7.71 -12.73
C PRO A 58 -12.61 7.51 -13.71
N LEU A 59 -13.26 8.59 -14.12
CA LEU A 59 -14.46 8.53 -14.96
C LEU A 59 -14.16 8.57 -16.47
N SER A 60 -13.12 9.29 -16.88
CA SER A 60 -12.79 9.42 -18.31
C SER A 60 -11.82 8.33 -18.78
N GLY A 61 -11.13 7.66 -17.87
CA GLY A 61 -10.10 6.68 -18.25
C GLY A 61 -8.76 7.33 -18.63
N GLU A 62 -8.70 8.67 -18.67
CA GLU A 62 -7.55 9.40 -19.17
C GLU A 62 -6.39 9.40 -18.18
N CYS A 63 -5.18 9.23 -18.71
CA CYS A 63 -3.94 9.47 -17.97
C CYS A 63 -3.67 10.98 -17.98
N LEU A 64 -3.86 11.62 -16.83
CA LEU A 64 -3.67 13.06 -16.64
C LEU A 64 -2.20 13.45 -16.49
N GLY A 65 -1.34 12.50 -16.10
CA GLY A 65 0.09 12.76 -15.94
C GLY A 65 0.91 11.50 -15.73
N GLU A 66 2.15 11.54 -16.20
CA GLU A 66 3.14 10.48 -16.03
C GLU A 66 4.39 11.05 -15.35
N PHE A 67 4.87 10.36 -14.32
CA PHE A 67 5.98 10.78 -13.48
C PHE A 67 7.07 9.69 -13.51
N SER A 68 8.11 9.93 -14.30
CA SER A 68 9.22 9.01 -14.48
C SER A 68 10.14 9.00 -13.26
N HIS A 69 10.55 7.81 -12.82
CA HIS A 69 11.50 7.61 -11.73
C HIS A 69 12.76 6.90 -12.23
N PRO A 70 13.94 7.15 -11.61
CA PRO A 70 15.19 6.45 -11.99
C PRO A 70 15.17 4.93 -11.73
N HIS A 71 14.23 4.48 -10.90
CA HIS A 71 14.00 3.07 -10.61
C HIS A 71 12.50 2.87 -10.31
N ILE A 72 12.09 1.62 -10.10
CA ILE A 72 10.75 1.22 -9.68
C ILE A 72 10.24 2.07 -8.50
N ALA A 73 9.11 2.75 -8.73
CA ALA A 73 8.34 3.42 -7.70
C ALA A 73 7.46 2.40 -6.96
N THR A 74 7.84 2.05 -5.74
CA THR A 74 7.22 0.96 -4.98
C THR A 74 5.97 1.38 -4.22
N SER A 75 5.79 2.69 -4.01
CA SER A 75 4.67 3.21 -3.23
C SER A 75 4.31 4.61 -3.69
N VAL A 76 3.02 4.91 -3.68
CA VAL A 76 2.47 6.22 -4.02
C VAL A 76 1.30 6.55 -3.09
N LEU A 77 1.21 7.79 -2.64
CA LEU A 77 0.07 8.26 -1.84
C LEU A 77 -0.18 9.76 -1.95
N PHE A 78 -1.46 10.15 -2.06
CA PHE A 78 -1.86 11.53 -1.82
C PHE A 78 -1.69 11.91 -0.35
N LEU A 79 -1.42 13.19 -0.06
CA LEU A 79 -1.46 13.67 1.32
C LEU A 79 -2.92 13.82 1.79
N PRO A 80 -3.29 13.26 2.96
CA PRO A 80 -4.63 13.39 3.51
C PRO A 80 -5.15 14.82 3.62
N THR A 81 -4.28 15.78 3.98
CA THR A 81 -4.69 17.18 4.21
C THR A 81 -4.55 18.08 2.98
N ASN A 82 -3.84 17.63 1.93
CA ASN A 82 -3.64 18.41 0.72
C ASN A 82 -3.50 17.50 -0.51
N GLN A 83 -4.59 17.33 -1.25
CA GLN A 83 -4.65 16.45 -2.44
C GLN A 83 -3.86 16.98 -3.65
N GLN A 84 -3.30 18.19 -3.59
CA GLN A 84 -2.38 18.69 -4.62
C GLN A 84 -0.99 18.08 -4.50
N LEU A 85 -0.65 17.57 -3.31
CA LEU A 85 0.64 16.98 -3.01
C LEU A 85 0.52 15.46 -2.91
N PHE A 86 1.53 14.76 -3.38
CA PHE A 86 1.64 13.32 -3.21
C PHE A 86 3.08 12.89 -2.96
N LEU A 87 3.25 11.76 -2.29
CA LEU A 87 4.54 11.14 -2.01
C LEU A 87 4.75 9.91 -2.87
N THR A 88 6.01 9.68 -3.23
CA THR A 88 6.45 8.44 -3.86
C THR A 88 7.65 7.87 -3.13
N GLY A 89 7.69 6.56 -2.95
CA GLY A 89 8.88 5.82 -2.55
C GLY A 89 9.48 5.07 -3.73
N CYS A 90 10.81 5.10 -3.85
CA CYS A 90 11.51 4.47 -4.96
C CYS A 90 12.67 3.58 -4.47
N LEU A 91 12.93 2.51 -5.23
CA LEU A 91 14.08 1.62 -4.95
C LEU A 91 15.44 2.31 -5.13
N ASP A 92 15.48 3.48 -5.77
CA ASP A 92 16.67 4.36 -5.82
C ASP A 92 17.07 4.93 -4.44
N GLY A 93 16.29 4.64 -3.41
CA GLY A 93 16.56 5.07 -2.04
C GLY A 93 16.10 6.49 -1.76
N LYS A 94 15.16 7.03 -2.53
CA LYS A 94 14.58 8.34 -2.28
C LYS A 94 13.09 8.28 -2.01
N VAL A 95 12.65 9.20 -1.16
CA VAL A 95 11.25 9.62 -1.04
C VAL A 95 11.13 11.01 -1.67
N ARG A 96 10.13 11.17 -2.53
CA ARG A 96 9.87 12.43 -3.23
C ARG A 96 8.49 12.95 -2.89
N LEU A 97 8.40 14.25 -2.72
CA LEU A 97 7.17 15.02 -2.64
C LEU A 97 6.96 15.71 -3.98
N TYR A 98 5.84 15.38 -4.61
CA TYR A 98 5.40 16.01 -5.84
C TYR A 98 4.30 17.02 -5.56
N ASP A 99 4.22 17.97 -6.47
CA ASP A 99 3.22 19.00 -6.50
C ASP A 99 2.53 19.01 -7.84
N LEU A 100 1.24 18.70 -7.85
CA LEU A 100 0.42 18.65 -9.06
C LEU A 100 0.07 20.04 -9.58
N LYS A 101 0.14 21.07 -8.73
CA LYS A 101 -0.19 22.46 -9.08
C LYS A 101 0.83 23.41 -8.44
N PRO A 102 2.07 23.46 -8.98
CA PRO A 102 3.10 24.33 -8.45
C PRO A 102 2.71 25.80 -8.48
N PRO A 103 3.22 26.62 -7.54
CA PRO A 103 3.01 28.06 -7.58
C PRO A 103 3.55 28.62 -8.90
N GLY A 104 2.75 29.43 -9.59
CA GLY A 104 3.09 29.98 -10.91
C GLY A 104 2.56 29.19 -12.11
N GLY A 105 1.81 28.10 -11.89
CA GLY A 105 1.07 27.41 -12.96
C GLY A 105 1.92 26.51 -13.86
N GLY A 106 3.11 26.11 -13.40
CA GLY A 106 3.97 25.16 -14.10
C GLY A 106 3.40 23.72 -14.11
N PRO A 107 4.02 22.80 -14.88
CA PRO A 107 3.64 21.40 -14.89
C PRO A 107 3.94 20.73 -13.54
N PRO A 108 3.27 19.60 -13.22
CA PRO A 108 3.57 18.83 -12.02
C PRO A 108 5.06 18.51 -11.88
N GLN A 109 5.63 18.67 -10.68
CA GLN A 109 7.07 18.48 -10.45
C GLN A 109 7.42 18.05 -9.03
N VAL A 110 8.64 17.56 -8.85
CA VAL A 110 9.21 17.29 -7.51
C VAL A 110 9.55 18.61 -6.85
N VAL A 111 8.97 18.87 -5.67
CA VAL A 111 9.24 20.08 -4.87
C VAL A 111 10.17 19.81 -3.69
N SER A 112 10.31 18.54 -3.29
CA SER A 112 11.27 18.12 -2.27
C SER A 112 11.58 16.63 -2.42
N GLU A 113 12.83 16.25 -2.14
CA GLU A 113 13.23 14.85 -2.04
C GLU A 113 14.19 14.63 -0.86
N THR A 114 14.23 13.40 -0.36
CA THR A 114 15.14 13.00 0.71
C THR A 114 15.70 11.61 0.46
N ASP A 115 16.93 11.39 0.88
CA ASP A 115 17.67 10.14 0.72
C ASP A 115 17.53 9.27 1.98
N THR A 116 17.07 8.04 1.80
CA THR A 116 16.89 7.04 2.87
C THR A 116 18.08 6.10 3.04
N ARG A 117 19.10 6.23 2.19
CA ARG A 117 20.34 5.42 2.14
C ARG A 117 20.08 3.92 2.00
N GLY A 118 19.00 3.56 1.34
CA GLY A 118 18.58 2.19 1.09
C GLY A 118 17.22 2.14 0.41
N CYS A 119 16.94 1.05 -0.30
CA CYS A 119 15.77 0.92 -1.15
C CYS A 119 14.46 1.14 -0.37
N VAL A 120 13.67 2.12 -0.80
CA VAL A 120 12.33 2.37 -0.26
C VAL A 120 11.37 1.36 -0.84
N THR A 121 10.61 0.70 0.02
CA THR A 121 9.71 -0.41 -0.34
C THR A 121 8.26 -0.13 0.05
N ALA A 122 8.03 0.78 0.99
CA ALA A 122 6.71 1.28 1.34
C ALA A 122 6.85 2.71 1.86
N VAL A 123 5.84 3.56 1.63
CA VAL A 123 5.73 4.87 2.26
C VAL A 123 4.37 4.99 2.92
N ALA A 124 4.29 5.71 4.03
CA ALA A 124 3.03 6.12 4.62
C ALA A 124 3.16 7.54 5.21
N VAL A 125 2.05 8.25 5.27
CA VAL A 125 1.96 9.57 5.91
C VAL A 125 0.88 9.55 6.99
N SER A 126 1.13 10.29 8.08
CA SER A 126 0.15 10.49 9.14
C SER A 126 -1.08 11.25 8.63
N ASN A 127 -2.23 11.09 9.30
CA ASN A 127 -3.49 11.73 8.91
C ASN A 127 -3.42 13.27 8.90
N ASP A 128 -2.58 13.87 9.76
CA ASP A 128 -2.32 15.31 9.78
C ASP A 128 -1.32 15.78 8.71
N SER A 129 -0.74 14.84 7.95
CA SER A 129 0.30 15.07 6.94
C SER A 129 1.56 15.74 7.47
N LEU A 130 1.92 15.48 8.73
CA LEU A 130 3.11 16.04 9.37
C LEU A 130 4.25 15.04 9.51
N THR A 131 3.97 13.74 9.50
CA THR A 131 4.97 12.68 9.64
C THR A 131 4.93 11.75 8.45
N VAL A 132 6.08 11.56 7.81
CA VAL A 132 6.27 10.61 6.71
C VAL A 132 7.16 9.47 7.20
N VAL A 133 6.75 8.24 6.92
CA VAL A 133 7.55 7.05 7.23
C VAL A 133 7.87 6.31 5.94
N ALA A 134 9.14 6.06 5.72
CA ALA A 134 9.64 5.25 4.61
C ALA A 134 10.16 3.91 5.14
N GLY A 135 9.56 2.82 4.68
CA GLY A 135 9.96 1.46 5.02
C GLY A 135 10.97 0.93 4.01
N LEU A 136 12.10 0.43 4.51
CA LEU A 136 13.21 -0.03 3.69
C LEU A 136 13.29 -1.55 3.56
N PHE A 137 13.96 -1.99 2.50
CA PHE A 137 14.24 -3.41 2.23
C PHE A 137 15.02 -4.11 3.37
N GLU A 138 15.84 -3.39 4.12
CA GLU A 138 16.65 -3.95 5.21
C GLU A 138 15.92 -4.01 6.58
N GLY A 139 14.61 -3.77 6.62
CA GLY A 139 13.85 -3.78 7.88
C GLY A 139 14.18 -2.59 8.78
N LYS A 140 14.31 -1.41 8.18
CA LYS A 140 14.41 -0.12 8.87
C LYS A 140 13.29 0.78 8.39
N CYS A 141 12.68 1.54 9.28
CA CYS A 141 11.86 2.67 8.92
C CYS A 141 12.67 3.96 9.07
N MET A 142 12.66 4.81 8.06
CA MET A 142 13.07 6.20 8.16
C MET A 142 11.85 7.05 8.52
N VAL A 143 12.01 8.00 9.43
CA VAL A 143 10.94 8.92 9.86
C VAL A 143 11.36 10.34 9.53
N PHE A 144 10.47 11.05 8.84
CA PHE A 144 10.66 12.43 8.41
C PHE A 144 9.50 13.29 8.89
N GLU A 145 9.77 14.57 9.04
CA GLU A 145 8.74 15.58 9.21
C GLU A 145 8.39 16.18 7.84
N LEU A 146 7.13 16.50 7.64
CA LEU A 146 6.64 17.15 6.43
C LEU A 146 6.17 18.56 6.78
N ASP A 147 6.92 19.55 6.30
CA ASP A 147 6.53 20.94 6.33
C ASP A 147 5.62 21.19 5.11
N ALA A 148 4.31 21.06 5.32
CA ALA A 148 3.32 21.22 4.26
C ALA A 148 3.27 22.66 3.72
N GLU A 149 3.52 23.66 4.57
CA GLU A 149 3.53 25.08 4.16
C GLU A 149 4.69 25.37 3.21
N ARG A 150 5.89 24.87 3.55
CA ARG A 150 7.08 24.99 2.70
C ARG A 150 7.20 23.90 1.64
N ARG A 151 6.22 22.98 1.56
CA ARG A 151 6.21 21.83 0.64
C ARG A 151 7.54 21.05 0.70
N ARG A 152 8.01 20.73 1.90
CA ARG A 152 9.34 20.15 2.11
C ARG A 152 9.34 18.98 3.08
N ILE A 153 9.99 17.89 2.69
CA ILE A 153 10.33 16.77 3.58
C ILE A 153 11.64 17.14 4.29
N VAL A 154 11.64 17.06 5.62
CA VAL A 154 12.81 17.37 6.44
C VAL A 154 13.14 16.23 7.39
N GLN A 155 14.44 16.04 7.64
CA GLN A 155 14.90 15.04 8.59
C GLN A 155 14.69 15.56 10.02
N GLY A 156 13.84 14.89 10.79
CA GLY A 156 13.61 15.17 12.20
C GLY A 156 14.61 14.47 13.13
N GLY A 157 14.50 14.72 14.44
CA GLY A 157 15.47 14.27 15.45
C GLY A 157 15.60 12.74 15.61
N LYS A 158 14.49 11.99 15.55
CA LYS A 158 14.50 10.51 15.55
C LYS A 158 14.22 10.00 14.14
N SER A 159 15.27 9.88 13.33
CA SER A 159 15.09 9.60 11.89
C SER A 159 15.07 8.11 11.53
N ILE A 160 15.51 7.19 12.40
CA ILE A 160 15.66 5.76 12.05
C ILE A 160 15.09 4.85 13.13
N VAL A 161 14.27 3.88 12.74
CA VAL A 161 13.69 2.85 13.62
C VAL A 161 13.99 1.48 13.03
N SER A 162 14.76 0.65 13.74
CA SER A 162 15.02 -0.74 13.32
C SER A 162 13.81 -1.63 13.60
N ILE A 163 13.28 -2.28 12.55
CA ILE A 163 12.12 -3.16 12.60
C ILE A 163 12.61 -4.61 12.57
N LYS A 164 13.17 -5.06 13.70
CA LYS A 164 13.76 -6.40 13.82
C LYS A 164 13.54 -6.97 15.21
N SER A 165 13.75 -8.27 15.36
CA SER A 165 13.86 -8.85 16.70
C SER A 165 15.15 -8.35 17.35
N SER A 166 15.16 -8.10 18.65
CA SER A 166 16.41 -7.82 19.37
C SER A 166 17.25 -9.08 19.62
N ARG A 167 16.66 -10.29 19.46
CA ARG A 167 17.30 -11.59 19.72
C ARG A 167 16.85 -12.67 18.72
N GLY A 168 17.67 -13.71 18.52
CA GLY A 168 17.35 -14.92 17.76
C GLY A 168 17.45 -14.80 16.24
N LYS A 169 16.92 -15.78 15.50
CA LYS A 169 17.07 -15.91 14.03
C LYS A 169 16.52 -14.71 13.23
N ASN A 170 15.63 -13.89 13.82
CA ASN A 170 15.04 -12.69 13.21
C ASN A 170 15.70 -11.38 13.69
N ALA A 171 16.96 -11.45 14.15
CA ALA A 171 17.71 -10.27 14.58
C ALA A 171 18.23 -9.42 13.42
N LYS A 172 18.23 -9.97 12.20
CA LYS A 172 18.39 -9.22 10.95
C LYS A 172 17.05 -8.58 10.57
N GLY A 173 17.09 -7.36 10.07
CA GLY A 173 15.90 -6.72 9.53
C GLY A 173 15.47 -7.39 8.22
N HIS A 174 14.17 -7.40 7.98
CA HIS A 174 13.56 -7.98 6.78
C HIS A 174 12.79 -6.88 6.06
N LYS A 175 12.67 -7.00 4.74
CA LYS A 175 11.92 -6.05 3.90
C LYS A 175 10.58 -5.70 4.52
N ILE A 176 10.32 -4.41 4.58
CA ILE A 176 9.01 -3.87 4.93
C ILE A 176 8.13 -3.96 3.68
N THR A 177 7.01 -4.68 3.79
CA THR A 177 6.09 -4.91 2.67
C THR A 177 4.87 -4.01 2.73
N GLY A 178 4.60 -3.40 3.88
CA GLY A 178 3.47 -2.51 4.05
C GLY A 178 3.61 -1.60 5.26
N LEU A 179 3.14 -0.37 5.09
CA LEU A 179 2.99 0.63 6.14
C LEU A 179 1.56 1.16 6.10
N GLN A 180 0.93 1.29 7.27
CA GLN A 180 -0.39 1.90 7.35
C GLN A 180 -0.62 2.61 8.68
N TYR A 181 -1.00 3.89 8.61
CA TYR A 181 -1.46 4.65 9.76
C TYR A 181 -2.89 4.28 10.15
N SER A 182 -3.21 4.40 11.45
CA SER A 182 -4.59 4.29 11.91
C SER A 182 -5.42 5.48 11.40
N GLY A 183 -6.53 5.21 10.72
CA GLY A 183 -7.47 6.25 10.28
C GLY A 183 -8.26 6.88 11.43
N GLY A 184 -8.96 7.97 11.14
CA GLY A 184 -9.96 8.58 12.03
C GLY A 184 -9.44 9.48 13.16
N GLY A 185 -8.13 9.72 13.22
CA GLY A 185 -7.53 10.63 14.22
C GLY A 185 -7.80 12.11 13.92
N LYS A 186 -8.04 12.92 14.96
CA LYS A 186 -8.01 14.38 14.87
C LYS A 186 -6.60 14.85 14.45
N LYS A 187 -6.48 16.10 13.97
CA LYS A 187 -5.17 16.76 13.78
C LYS A 187 -4.42 16.70 15.12
N HIS A 188 -3.21 16.13 15.16
CA HIS A 188 -2.44 15.78 16.37
C HIS A 188 -3.02 14.63 17.23
N ASP A 189 -3.33 13.50 16.62
CA ASP A 189 -3.69 12.28 17.36
C ASP A 189 -2.48 11.67 18.08
N LEU A 190 -2.34 11.96 19.38
CA LEU A 190 -1.33 11.35 20.25
C LEU A 190 -1.47 9.82 20.34
N GLU A 191 -2.63 9.29 19.99
CA GLU A 191 -2.91 7.86 19.95
C GLU A 191 -2.67 7.25 18.55
N ALA A 192 -2.18 8.04 17.58
CA ALA A 192 -1.89 7.55 16.24
C ALA A 192 -0.99 6.32 16.27
N ARG A 193 -1.39 5.30 15.50
CA ARG A 193 -0.69 4.03 15.37
C ARG A 193 -0.20 3.83 13.96
N LEU A 194 0.91 3.12 13.85
CA LEU A 194 1.46 2.66 12.57
C LEU A 194 1.57 1.15 12.59
N LEU A 195 0.96 0.48 11.60
CA LEU A 195 1.26 -0.91 11.27
C LEU A 195 2.48 -0.95 10.35
N VAL A 196 3.39 -1.86 10.67
CA VAL A 196 4.56 -2.19 9.86
C VAL A 196 4.54 -3.69 9.60
N MET A 197 4.34 -4.08 8.35
CA MET A 197 4.36 -5.47 7.90
C MET A 197 5.72 -5.79 7.28
N THR A 198 6.27 -6.96 7.60
CA THR A 198 7.61 -7.38 7.17
C THR A 198 7.61 -8.84 6.69
N LEU A 199 8.57 -9.18 5.83
CA LEU A 199 8.79 -10.56 5.31
C LEU A 199 9.25 -11.58 6.36
N ASP A 200 9.23 -11.24 7.65
CA ASP A 200 9.45 -12.21 8.72
C ASP A 200 8.13 -12.77 9.28
N SER A 201 7.04 -12.64 8.49
CA SER A 201 5.68 -13.09 8.82
C SER A 201 5.14 -12.45 10.10
N ARG A 202 5.33 -11.14 10.23
CA ARG A 202 4.85 -10.36 11.37
C ARG A 202 4.28 -9.03 10.92
N VAL A 203 3.19 -8.66 11.58
CA VAL A 203 2.71 -7.28 11.61
C VAL A 203 3.08 -6.70 12.96
N ARG A 204 3.69 -5.53 12.97
CA ARG A 204 4.11 -4.82 14.18
C ARG A 204 3.34 -3.52 14.28
N MET A 205 2.79 -3.23 15.46
CA MET A 205 2.10 -1.97 15.70
C MET A 205 2.98 -1.07 16.55
N TYR A 206 3.22 0.13 16.06
CA TYR A 206 3.99 1.16 16.73
C TYR A 206 3.09 2.32 17.14
N ARG A 207 3.42 2.98 18.24
CA ARG A 207 2.88 4.31 18.57
C ARG A 207 3.66 5.33 17.75
N VAL A 208 2.97 6.23 17.04
CA VAL A 208 3.63 7.18 16.13
C VAL A 208 4.45 8.21 16.91
N ALA A 209 3.92 8.73 18.02
CA ALA A 209 4.54 9.81 18.79
C ALA A 209 5.99 9.52 19.23
N ASP A 210 6.29 8.28 19.60
CA ASP A 210 7.61 7.86 20.09
C ASP A 210 8.24 6.73 19.27
N MET A 211 7.53 6.20 18.27
CA MET A 211 7.90 5.01 17.49
C MET A 211 8.23 3.80 18.37
N ASN A 212 7.57 3.68 19.53
CA ASN A 212 7.72 2.51 20.38
C ASN A 212 6.80 1.37 19.92
N LEU A 213 7.34 0.16 19.94
CA LEU A 213 6.58 -1.05 19.61
C LEU A 213 5.53 -1.32 20.69
N ILE A 214 4.27 -1.40 20.26
CA ILE A 214 3.14 -1.73 21.13
C ILE A 214 2.93 -3.23 21.19
N CYS A 215 2.74 -3.87 20.04
CA CYS A 215 2.47 -5.30 19.95
C CYS A 215 2.91 -5.89 18.61
N LYS A 216 2.88 -7.22 18.54
CA LYS A 216 3.10 -7.98 17.31
C LYS A 216 1.89 -8.87 17.06
N TYR A 217 1.51 -9.01 15.80
CA TYR A 217 0.55 -9.99 15.31
C TYR A 217 1.30 -11.03 14.49
N LYS A 218 0.99 -12.30 14.74
CA LYS A 218 1.64 -13.46 14.10
C LYS A 218 0.57 -14.46 13.63
N GLY A 219 0.98 -15.38 12.78
CA GLY A 219 0.15 -16.51 12.31
C GLY A 219 -0.01 -16.54 10.79
N HIS A 220 -0.06 -15.37 10.14
CA HIS A 220 -0.01 -15.27 8.68
C HIS A 220 1.39 -15.64 8.17
N LEU A 221 1.45 -16.02 6.90
CA LEU A 221 2.68 -16.27 6.16
C LEU A 221 2.97 -15.09 5.24
N ASN A 222 4.16 -14.52 5.40
CA ASN A 222 4.71 -13.49 4.53
C ASN A 222 6.22 -13.62 4.60
N LYS A 223 6.81 -14.39 3.69
CA LYS A 223 8.24 -14.69 3.63
C LYS A 223 8.86 -14.36 2.28
N GLY A 224 8.06 -14.06 1.28
CA GLY A 224 8.47 -14.07 -0.12
C GLY A 224 8.58 -15.52 -0.60
N SER A 225 8.36 -15.73 -1.90
CA SER A 225 8.60 -17.04 -2.49
C SER A 225 10.07 -17.15 -2.90
N ILE A 226 10.75 -18.19 -2.41
CA ILE A 226 12.02 -18.68 -2.97
C ILE A 226 11.63 -19.72 -4.02
N THR A 227 11.20 -19.23 -5.18
CA THR A 227 10.84 -19.98 -6.38
C THR A 227 11.75 -21.13 -6.74
N ASP A 228 13.07 -20.91 -6.73
CA ASP A 228 13.96 -21.69 -7.61
C ASP A 228 15.43 -21.27 -7.47
N GLY A 229 15.78 -20.53 -6.42
CA GLY A 229 17.14 -20.03 -6.21
C GLY A 229 17.61 -18.97 -7.22
N ARG A 230 16.73 -18.50 -8.13
CA ARG A 230 17.06 -17.45 -9.10
C ARG A 230 16.29 -16.14 -8.95
N HIS A 231 15.16 -16.10 -8.24
CA HIS A 231 14.33 -14.89 -8.17
C HIS A 231 13.79 -14.63 -6.75
N ASP A 232 13.99 -13.39 -6.24
CA ASP A 232 13.26 -12.86 -5.08
C ASP A 232 11.89 -12.39 -5.57
N THR A 233 10.89 -13.28 -5.52
CA THR A 233 9.48 -12.93 -5.75
C THR A 233 8.88 -12.40 -4.45
N SER A 234 9.33 -11.21 -4.10
CA SER A 234 9.07 -10.56 -2.83
C SER A 234 7.63 -10.04 -2.80
N THR A 235 6.76 -10.64 -1.99
CA THR A 235 5.35 -10.23 -1.90
C THR A 235 5.22 -8.82 -1.30
N GLN A 236 4.21 -8.06 -1.75
CA GLN A 236 3.83 -6.76 -1.17
C GLN A 236 2.57 -6.87 -0.32
N ILE A 237 2.47 -7.91 0.52
CA ILE A 237 1.30 -8.03 1.40
C ILE A 237 1.34 -6.88 2.42
N LYS A 238 0.24 -6.12 2.48
CA LYS A 238 0.01 -5.04 3.43
C LYS A 238 -1.00 -5.48 4.49
N ALA A 239 -0.79 -5.03 5.72
CA ALA A 239 -1.78 -5.16 6.78
C ALA A 239 -2.62 -3.90 6.89
N SER A 240 -3.91 -4.04 7.20
CA SER A 240 -4.83 -2.92 7.34
C SER A 240 -5.52 -2.89 8.70
N PHE A 241 -5.78 -1.69 9.21
CA PHE A 241 -6.78 -1.46 10.24
C PHE A 241 -8.18 -1.59 9.65
N SER A 242 -9.13 -2.04 10.48
CA SER A 242 -10.55 -1.77 10.25
C SER A 242 -10.84 -0.27 10.42
N PRO A 243 -11.88 0.30 9.78
CA PRO A 243 -12.29 1.70 9.97
C PRO A 243 -12.52 2.08 11.44
N CYS A 244 -13.14 1.19 12.22
CA CYS A 244 -13.36 1.38 13.66
C CYS A 244 -12.14 1.09 14.53
N ILE A 245 -10.97 0.86 13.91
CA ILE A 245 -9.67 0.54 14.51
C ILE A 245 -9.66 -0.61 15.52
N ASN A 246 -10.73 -1.40 15.65
CA ASN A 246 -10.82 -2.51 16.59
C ASN A 246 -10.22 -3.81 16.04
N PHE A 247 -9.93 -3.88 14.75
CA PHE A 247 -9.33 -5.04 14.11
C PHE A 247 -8.12 -4.65 13.27
N VAL A 248 -7.23 -5.63 13.11
CA VAL A 248 -6.16 -5.64 12.12
C VAL A 248 -6.39 -6.83 11.21
N ALA A 249 -6.23 -6.65 9.91
CA ALA A 249 -6.33 -7.72 8.93
C ALA A 249 -5.07 -7.78 8.05
N SER A 250 -4.75 -8.97 7.56
CA SER A 250 -3.65 -9.19 6.62
C SER A 250 -3.96 -10.38 5.73
N GLY A 251 -3.64 -10.27 4.45
CA GLY A 251 -3.49 -11.44 3.58
C GLY A 251 -2.31 -12.30 4.01
N SER A 252 -2.19 -13.48 3.42
CA SER A 252 -1.15 -14.45 3.72
C SER A 252 -0.81 -15.27 2.48
N GLU A 253 0.46 -15.62 2.32
CA GLU A 253 0.96 -16.46 1.22
C GLU A 253 0.38 -17.88 1.23
N ASP A 254 -0.23 -18.30 2.34
CA ASP A 254 -0.98 -19.57 2.43
C ASP A 254 -2.41 -19.49 1.86
N GLY A 255 -2.75 -18.41 1.15
CA GLY A 255 -4.06 -18.18 0.55
C GLY A 255 -5.17 -17.83 1.55
N SER A 256 -4.83 -17.48 2.80
CA SER A 256 -5.83 -17.15 3.82
C SER A 256 -5.81 -15.67 4.19
N LEU A 257 -6.96 -15.17 4.65
CA LEU A 257 -7.08 -13.88 5.33
C LEU A 257 -6.98 -14.08 6.84
N TYR A 258 -6.16 -13.27 7.51
CA TYR A 258 -6.00 -13.29 8.95
C TYR A 258 -6.54 -12.01 9.57
N ILE A 259 -7.34 -12.13 10.63
CA ILE A 259 -7.93 -11.00 11.36
C ILE A 259 -7.64 -11.13 12.86
N TRP A 260 -7.10 -10.08 13.47
CA TRP A 260 -6.81 -10.00 14.89
C TRP A 260 -7.68 -8.93 15.58
N SER A 261 -8.25 -9.26 16.74
CA SER A 261 -8.93 -8.28 17.59
C SER A 261 -7.93 -7.41 18.35
N ARG A 262 -8.23 -6.11 18.44
CA ARG A 262 -7.54 -5.11 19.27
C ARG A 262 -8.19 -4.90 20.63
N THR A 263 -9.35 -5.50 20.89
CA THR A 263 -9.95 -5.54 22.23
C THR A 263 -9.33 -6.69 23.03
N PRO A 264 -8.87 -6.49 24.27
CA PRO A 264 -8.44 -7.60 25.13
C PRO A 264 -9.65 -8.50 25.45
N SER A 265 -9.46 -9.82 25.49
CA SER A 265 -10.48 -10.69 26.10
C SER A 265 -10.49 -10.46 27.63
N ARG A 266 -11.65 -10.56 28.28
CA ARG A 266 -11.76 -10.39 29.74
C ARG A 266 -10.79 -11.27 30.55
N SER A 267 -10.38 -12.42 30.02
CA SER A 267 -9.42 -13.33 30.67
C SER A 267 -7.95 -12.89 30.57
N THR A 268 -7.58 -12.02 29.64
CA THR A 268 -6.18 -11.57 29.42
C THR A 268 -5.88 -10.20 30.02
N ALA A 269 -6.89 -9.49 30.52
CA ALA A 269 -6.76 -8.15 31.09
C ALA A 269 -5.87 -8.12 32.36
N LEU A 270 -5.86 -9.18 33.16
CA LEU A 270 -5.11 -9.26 34.42
C LEU A 270 -3.60 -9.47 34.23
N PHE A 271 -3.14 -9.87 33.03
CA PHE A 271 -1.73 -10.14 32.71
C PHE A 271 -1.20 -9.35 31.51
N ALA A 272 -1.98 -8.41 30.98
CA ALA A 272 -1.67 -7.65 29.76
C ALA A 272 -0.39 -6.80 29.82
N SER A 273 0.18 -6.59 31.02
CA SER A 273 1.43 -5.86 31.23
C SER A 273 2.69 -6.68 30.87
N LEU A 274 2.59 -8.01 30.74
CA LEU A 274 3.75 -8.89 30.55
C LEU A 274 3.73 -9.55 29.16
N ARG A 275 4.46 -8.93 28.21
CA ARG A 275 4.72 -9.36 26.81
C ARG A 275 3.49 -9.45 25.88
N LYS A 276 3.23 -8.29 25.24
CA LYS A 276 2.12 -7.94 24.32
C LYS A 276 2.12 -8.59 22.92
N ASP A 277 2.53 -9.84 22.73
CA ASP A 277 2.32 -10.49 21.42
C ASP A 277 0.83 -10.88 21.31
N ARG A 278 0.06 -10.20 20.45
CA ARG A 278 -1.36 -10.50 20.20
C ARG A 278 -1.47 -11.70 19.25
N ASN A 279 -1.14 -12.88 19.78
CA ASN A 279 -1.22 -14.16 19.08
C ASN A 279 -2.44 -15.00 19.50
N THR A 280 -3.34 -14.44 20.32
CA THR A 280 -4.51 -15.17 20.82
C THR A 280 -5.48 -15.40 19.66
N ALA A 281 -5.22 -16.46 18.89
CA ALA A 281 -6.05 -16.99 17.81
C ALA A 281 -6.57 -15.91 16.84
N PRO A 282 -5.79 -15.52 15.81
CA PRO A 282 -6.41 -14.81 14.69
C PRO A 282 -7.57 -15.63 14.12
N TYR A 283 -8.62 -14.94 13.68
CA TYR A 283 -9.58 -15.55 12.78
C TYR A 283 -8.88 -15.76 11.45
N ARG A 284 -8.73 -17.03 11.05
CA ARG A 284 -8.19 -17.43 9.74
C ARG A 284 -9.36 -17.80 8.84
N LEU A 285 -9.47 -17.11 7.73
CA LEU A 285 -10.47 -17.35 6.69
C LEU A 285 -9.75 -17.87 5.44
N PRO A 286 -9.80 -19.17 5.15
CA PRO A 286 -9.25 -19.71 3.90
C PRO A 286 -10.00 -19.12 2.71
N MET A 287 -9.27 -18.55 1.75
CA MET A 287 -9.87 -18.16 0.47
C MET A 287 -9.75 -19.38 -0.45
N GLY A 288 -10.86 -19.78 -1.10
CA GLY A 288 -10.87 -20.92 -2.02
C GLY A 288 -9.85 -20.77 -3.15
N PRO A 289 -9.53 -21.85 -3.88
CA PRO A 289 -8.55 -21.78 -4.97
C PRO A 289 -8.96 -20.74 -6.01
N HIS A 290 -8.02 -19.85 -6.35
CA HIS A 290 -8.20 -18.92 -7.45
C HIS A 290 -8.32 -19.73 -8.75
N PRO A 291 -9.35 -19.52 -9.60
CA PRO A 291 -9.39 -20.18 -10.90
C PRO A 291 -8.13 -19.79 -11.70
N PRO A 292 -7.53 -20.73 -12.45
CA PRO A 292 -6.34 -20.42 -13.23
C PRO A 292 -6.65 -19.30 -14.22
N PRO A 293 -5.68 -18.40 -14.51
CA PRO A 293 -5.87 -17.37 -15.52
C PRO A 293 -6.21 -18.04 -16.86
N PRO A 294 -7.11 -17.44 -17.68
CA PRO A 294 -7.48 -18.00 -18.96
C PRO A 294 -6.23 -18.15 -19.83
N THR A 295 -5.96 -19.37 -20.28
CA THR A 295 -4.89 -19.67 -21.23
C THR A 295 -5.15 -18.90 -22.53
N PRO A 296 -4.19 -18.09 -23.03
CA PRO A 296 -4.35 -17.44 -24.32
C PRO A 296 -4.47 -18.53 -25.40
N ALA A 297 -5.57 -18.49 -26.14
CA ALA A 297 -5.82 -19.39 -27.24
C ALA A 297 -4.80 -19.12 -28.36
N GLY A 298 -3.92 -20.09 -28.60
CA GLY A 298 -3.23 -20.36 -29.86
C GLY A 298 -2.56 -19.18 -30.58
N SER A 299 -1.27 -19.00 -30.35
CA SER A 299 -0.34 -18.62 -31.42
C SER A 299 0.97 -19.38 -31.24
N ALA A 300 1.50 -19.90 -32.36
CA ALA A 300 2.69 -20.74 -32.46
C ALA A 300 3.96 -20.01 -31.96
N PRO A 301 5.03 -20.74 -31.59
CA PRO A 301 6.21 -20.12 -31.00
C PRO A 301 7.06 -19.47 -32.10
N ASP A 302 7.01 -18.14 -32.21
CA ASP A 302 8.05 -17.40 -32.93
C ASP A 302 9.28 -17.24 -32.04
N ARG A 303 10.41 -17.68 -32.60
CA ARG A 303 11.75 -17.68 -32.03
C ARG A 303 12.18 -16.24 -31.67
N PRO A 304 12.70 -15.96 -30.46
CA PRO A 304 13.18 -14.62 -30.15
C PRO A 304 14.48 -14.32 -30.90
N PRO A 305 14.69 -13.11 -31.43
CA PRO A 305 15.98 -12.70 -31.96
C PRO A 305 16.97 -12.54 -30.80
N SER A 306 18.15 -13.11 -30.98
CA SER A 306 19.31 -12.89 -30.14
C SER A 306 19.88 -11.47 -30.38
N ALA A 307 19.90 -10.63 -29.36
CA ALA A 307 20.85 -9.51 -29.32
C ALA A 307 21.11 -9.06 -27.87
N HIS A 308 22.36 -8.66 -27.65
CA HIS A 308 23.03 -8.55 -26.36
C HIS A 308 22.65 -7.29 -25.58
N GLY A 309 22.42 -7.48 -24.28
CA GLY A 309 22.56 -6.45 -23.26
C GLY A 309 22.72 -7.14 -21.91
N LYS A 310 23.95 -7.28 -21.42
CA LYS A 310 24.23 -7.83 -20.08
C LYS A 310 23.70 -6.83 -19.03
N LEU A 311 22.50 -7.05 -18.50
CA LEU A 311 22.13 -6.50 -17.20
C LEU A 311 22.81 -7.34 -16.11
N SER A 312 23.57 -6.68 -15.24
CA SER A 312 24.23 -7.28 -14.08
C SER A 312 23.18 -7.89 -13.14
N SER A 313 23.35 -9.18 -12.82
CA SER A 313 22.42 -10.03 -12.07
C SER A 313 22.40 -9.76 -10.55
N LYS A 314 22.52 -8.50 -10.11
CA LYS A 314 22.57 -8.16 -8.68
C LYS A 314 21.37 -7.37 -8.12
N ASP A 315 20.50 -6.81 -8.96
CA ASP A 315 19.48 -5.85 -8.49
C ASP A 315 18.04 -6.16 -8.95
N ALA A 316 17.76 -7.37 -9.45
CA ALA A 316 16.42 -7.73 -9.88
C ALA A 316 15.53 -8.16 -8.70
N VAL A 317 14.84 -7.19 -8.07
CA VAL A 317 13.77 -7.43 -7.09
C VAL A 317 12.42 -7.38 -7.81
N PHE A 318 11.74 -8.52 -7.93
CA PHE A 318 10.40 -8.59 -8.50
C PHE A 318 9.37 -8.54 -7.36
N LEU A 319 8.40 -7.63 -7.47
CA LEU A 319 7.46 -7.29 -6.41
C LEU A 319 6.06 -7.77 -6.79
N SER A 320 5.54 -8.79 -6.10
CA SER A 320 4.18 -9.28 -6.38
C SER A 320 3.12 -8.24 -5.97
N PRO A 321 2.11 -7.96 -6.82
CA PRO A 321 1.18 -6.85 -6.61
C PRO A 321 0.00 -7.22 -5.72
N THR A 322 -0.31 -6.40 -4.70
CA THR A 322 -1.65 -6.39 -4.07
C THR A 322 -1.89 -5.05 -3.34
N ALA A 323 -2.28 -4.01 -4.07
CA ALA A 323 -2.83 -2.79 -3.49
C ALA A 323 -4.34 -2.72 -3.76
N VAL A 324 -5.12 -2.42 -2.72
CA VAL A 324 -6.58 -2.22 -2.81
C VAL A 324 -6.91 -0.94 -2.07
N ALA A 325 -7.68 -0.05 -2.69
CA ALA A 325 -8.23 1.14 -2.02
C ALA A 325 -9.72 1.31 -2.32
N PHE A 326 -10.42 1.96 -1.39
CA PHE A 326 -11.85 2.24 -1.45
C PHE A 326 -12.07 3.75 -1.55
N SER A 327 -13.04 4.18 -2.38
CA SER A 327 -13.54 5.57 -2.40
C SER A 327 -15.06 5.63 -2.55
N ASN A 328 -15.67 6.67 -2.00
CA ASN A 328 -17.09 6.98 -2.15
C ASN A 328 -17.27 7.84 -3.41
N LEU A 329 -17.58 7.23 -4.54
CA LEU A 329 -18.00 7.94 -5.75
C LEU A 329 -19.52 7.94 -5.85
N VAL A 330 -20.14 9.12 -5.75
CA VAL A 330 -21.59 9.27 -5.92
C VAL A 330 -21.94 9.25 -7.43
N GLU A 331 -22.92 8.40 -7.76
CA GLU A 331 -23.68 8.23 -9.02
C GLU A 331 -22.91 8.22 -10.35
N LEU A 332 -22.68 7.00 -10.86
CA LEU A 332 -22.73 6.72 -12.29
C LEU A 332 -24.15 6.26 -12.66
N ASN A 333 -24.83 7.09 -13.44
CA ASN A 333 -26.13 6.89 -14.13
C ASN A 333 -27.39 7.47 -13.47
N SER A 334 -27.73 8.70 -13.86
CA SER A 334 -29.13 9.13 -14.00
C SER A 334 -29.32 9.98 -15.27
N ARG A 335 -29.21 9.34 -16.44
CA ARG A 335 -30.02 9.72 -17.61
C ARG A 335 -31.11 8.67 -17.76
N GLY A 336 -32.16 8.81 -16.97
CA GLY A 336 -33.32 7.91 -16.96
C GLY A 336 -34.02 8.00 -15.61
N GLU A 337 -35.30 8.36 -15.64
CA GLU A 337 -36.15 8.67 -14.50
C GLU A 337 -36.19 7.55 -13.44
N GLY A 338 -36.10 7.94 -12.17
CA GLY A 338 -36.50 7.14 -11.00
C GLY A 338 -35.48 6.11 -10.50
N ALA A 339 -34.54 6.53 -9.66
CA ALA A 339 -33.82 5.60 -8.77
C ALA A 339 -33.58 6.25 -7.40
N SER A 340 -33.99 5.52 -6.37
CA SER A 340 -33.94 5.88 -4.95
C SER A 340 -32.51 5.98 -4.41
N GLU A 341 -32.30 6.92 -3.48
CA GLU A 341 -31.10 7.13 -2.68
C GLU A 341 -30.46 5.82 -2.20
N GLY A 342 -29.37 5.41 -2.85
CA GLY A 342 -28.54 4.28 -2.47
C GLY A 342 -27.12 4.51 -2.92
N GLY A 343 -26.25 4.96 -2.02
CA GLY A 343 -24.86 5.31 -2.32
C GLY A 343 -24.09 4.12 -2.91
N VAL A 344 -23.59 4.28 -4.13
CA VAL A 344 -22.66 3.35 -4.77
C VAL A 344 -21.25 3.64 -4.23
N ALA A 345 -20.50 2.62 -3.83
CA ALA A 345 -19.09 2.75 -3.49
C ALA A 345 -18.26 2.19 -4.66
N LEU A 346 -17.19 2.88 -5.07
CA LEU A 346 -16.29 2.36 -6.11
C LEU A 346 -15.07 1.73 -5.43
N CYS A 347 -14.74 0.51 -5.84
CA CYS A 347 -13.54 -0.19 -5.41
C CYS A 347 -12.56 -0.27 -6.58
N ALA A 348 -11.36 0.28 -6.39
CA ALA A 348 -10.25 0.06 -7.32
C ALA A 348 -9.45 -1.13 -6.79
N VAL A 349 -9.43 -2.22 -7.57
CA VAL A 349 -8.64 -3.41 -7.25
C VAL A 349 -7.51 -3.49 -8.27
N VAL A 350 -6.28 -3.59 -7.78
CA VAL A 350 -5.14 -3.90 -8.65
C VAL A 350 -5.22 -5.37 -9.04
N GLY A 351 -5.44 -5.61 -10.33
CA GLY A 351 -5.29 -6.92 -10.95
C GLY A 351 -3.96 -6.99 -11.69
N LEU A 352 -3.26 -8.12 -11.51
CA LEU A 352 -2.03 -8.55 -12.19
C LEU A 352 -1.93 -8.01 -13.65
#